data_AF-A0A7S1JRH0-F1
#
_entry.id   AF-A0A7S1JRH0-F1
#
_cell.length_a   1.000
_cell.length_b   1.000
_cell.length_c   1.000
_cell.angle_alpha   90.00
_cell.angle_beta   90.00
_cell.angle_gamma   90.00
#
_symmetry.space_group_name_H-M   'P 1'
#
loop_
_entity.id
_entity.type
_entity.pdbx_description
1 polymer ?
#
loop_
_entity_poly.entity_id
_entity_poly.type
_entity_poly.pdbx_seq_one_letter_code
_entity_poly.pdbx_strand_id
1 'polypeptide(L)'
;DCDLWYFSLAGHFARPTKIEIYGEMQRVLVAGREGSVWSANKYIVSIGGFLLLGDDEDSDQPAADIRSCRQYNWRWHVPAGYTGARDSNGWAVLGGSKYFHADEIEVL
;
A
#
# COMPACT_ATOMS: atom_id res chain seq x y z
N ASP A 1 19.92 -6.55 -4.96
CA ASP A 1 19.14 -5.43 -4.41
C ASP A 1 18.20 -4.95 -5.49
N CYS A 2 16.95 -4.68 -5.14
CA CYS A 2 15.92 -4.24 -6.07
C CYS A 2 15.28 -2.98 -5.52
N ASP A 3 15.44 -1.85 -6.20
CA ASP A 3 14.86 -0.60 -5.76
C ASP A 3 13.33 -0.60 -5.92
N LEU A 4 12.63 -0.08 -4.92
CA LEU A 4 11.17 -0.05 -4.87
C LEU A 4 10.66 1.38 -4.72
N TRP A 5 9.59 1.71 -5.45
CA TRP A 5 8.96 3.03 -5.42
C TRP A 5 7.44 2.91 -5.56
N TYR A 6 6.69 3.86 -5.01
CA TYR A 6 5.30 4.05 -5.40
C TYR A 6 5.19 5.09 -6.51
N PHE A 7 4.20 4.93 -7.38
CA PHE A 7 3.88 5.91 -8.41
C PHE A 7 2.42 6.32 -8.31
N SER A 8 2.18 7.63 -8.33
CA SER A 8 0.85 8.18 -8.57
C SER A 8 0.78 8.60 -10.03
N LEU A 9 -0.02 7.90 -10.83
CA LEU A 9 -0.16 8.17 -12.27
C LEU A 9 -1.15 9.30 -12.57
N ALA A 10 -2.18 9.49 -11.73
CA ALA A 10 -3.20 10.52 -11.89
C ALA A 10 -3.78 11.00 -10.55
N GLY A 11 -4.50 12.12 -10.58
CA GLY A 11 -5.37 12.62 -9.49
C GLY A 11 -4.66 13.29 -8.32
N HIS A 12 -3.62 12.68 -7.76
CA HIS A 12 -2.99 13.19 -6.53
C HIS A 12 -1.93 14.28 -6.75
N PHE A 13 -1.43 14.38 -7.98
CA PHE A 13 -0.41 15.33 -8.40
C PHE A 13 -0.72 15.81 -9.81
N ALA A 14 -0.23 17.01 -10.17
CA ALA A 14 -0.43 17.59 -11.51
C ALA A 14 0.23 16.79 -12.64
N ARG A 15 1.19 15.92 -12.32
CA ARG A 15 1.90 15.02 -13.24
C ARG A 15 2.18 13.69 -12.56
N PRO A 16 2.41 12.61 -13.32
CA PRO A 16 2.90 11.35 -12.76
C PRO A 16 4.08 11.60 -11.83
N THR A 17 3.99 11.11 -10.61
CA THR A 17 4.95 11.44 -9.54
C THR A 17 5.42 10.18 -8.84
N LYS A 18 6.74 10.03 -8.78
CA LYS A 18 7.44 9.00 -8.00
C LYS A 18 7.43 9.38 -6.52
N ILE A 19 7.15 8.41 -5.66
CA ILE A 19 7.15 8.55 -4.21
C ILE A 19 8.17 7.55 -3.67
N GLU A 20 9.20 8.08 -3.01
CA GLU A 20 10.31 7.28 -2.49
C GLU A 20 9.86 6.44 -1.29
N ILE A 21 10.27 5.17 -1.27
CA ILE A 21 10.09 4.27 -0.12
C ILE A 21 11.37 4.30 0.71
N TYR A 22 11.22 4.47 2.02
CA TYR A 22 12.35 4.51 2.95
C TYR A 22 13.15 3.19 2.90
N GLY A 23 14.48 3.25 2.96
CA GLY A 23 15.38 2.13 2.64
C GLY A 23 15.05 0.82 3.40
N GLU A 24 14.75 0.89 4.69
CA GLU A 24 14.40 -0.31 5.49
C GLU A 24 13.07 -0.97 5.06
N MET A 25 12.22 -0.23 4.34
CA MET A 25 10.94 -0.68 3.83
C MET A 25 11.00 -1.12 2.37
N GLN A 26 12.14 -1.00 1.69
CA GLN A 26 12.33 -1.44 0.30
C GLN A 26 12.41 -2.97 0.21
N ARG A 27 11.28 -3.62 0.44
CA ARG A 27 11.13 -5.07 0.38
C ARG A 27 9.75 -5.45 -0.10
N VAL A 28 9.68 -6.63 -0.71
CA VAL A 28 8.44 -7.33 -1.02
C VAL A 28 8.40 -8.57 -0.16
N LEU A 29 7.33 -8.73 0.61
CA LEU A 29 7.07 -9.91 1.42
C LEU A 29 5.82 -10.58 0.88
N VAL A 30 5.89 -11.89 0.68
CA VAL A 30 4.78 -12.70 0.17
C VAL A 30 4.59 -13.88 1.11
N ALA A 31 3.37 -14.06 1.59
CA ALA A 31 3.01 -15.21 2.39
C ALA A 31 2.91 -16.47 1.53
N GLY A 32 3.22 -17.62 2.14
CA GLY A 32 2.89 -18.92 1.54
C GLY A 32 1.37 -19.13 1.49
N ARG A 33 0.93 -20.16 0.77
CA ARG A 33 -0.49 -20.47 0.51
C ARG A 33 -1.40 -20.50 1.75
N GLU A 34 -0.86 -20.90 2.89
CA GLU A 34 -1.59 -21.08 4.16
C GLU A 34 -1.10 -20.12 5.25
N GLY A 35 -0.33 -19.09 4.87
CA GLY A 35 0.30 -18.17 5.80
C GLY A 35 -0.14 -16.73 5.60
N SER A 36 0.37 -15.89 6.50
CA SER A 36 0.37 -14.44 6.36
C SER A 36 1.80 -13.93 6.53
N VAL A 37 2.06 -12.70 6.05
CA VAL A 37 3.42 -12.13 6.04
C VAL A 37 4.02 -11.96 7.45
N TRP A 38 3.18 -11.80 8.47
CA TRP A 38 3.60 -11.69 9.86
C TRP A 38 2.60 -12.41 10.75
N SER A 39 3.09 -13.04 11.83
CA SER A 39 2.31 -13.92 12.71
C SER A 39 1.06 -13.30 13.35
N ALA A 40 0.94 -11.97 13.33
CA ALA A 40 -0.24 -11.23 13.81
C ALA A 40 -0.90 -10.37 12.70
N ASN A 41 -0.41 -10.45 11.47
CA ASN A 41 -0.84 -9.59 10.38
C ASN A 41 -1.74 -10.34 9.40
N LYS A 42 -2.65 -9.57 8.81
CA LYS A 42 -3.87 -10.05 8.15
C LYS A 42 -3.79 -9.92 6.63
N TYR A 43 -2.60 -10.01 6.04
CA TYR A 43 -2.38 -9.79 4.60
C TYR A 43 -1.39 -10.78 3.97
N ILE A 44 -1.54 -10.95 2.66
CA ILE A 44 -0.83 -11.94 1.84
C ILE A 44 0.43 -11.34 1.23
N VAL A 45 0.38 -10.08 0.81
CA VAL A 45 1.51 -9.40 0.18
C VAL A 45 1.74 -8.06 0.87
N SER A 46 3.00 -7.73 1.16
CA SER A 46 3.43 -6.40 1.58
C SER A 46 4.49 -5.87 0.63
N ILE A 47 4.20 -4.76 -0.01
CA ILE A 47 5.09 -4.03 -0.91
C ILE A 47 5.46 -2.74 -0.19
N GLY A 48 6.76 -2.46 -0.05
CA GLY A 48 7.20 -1.17 0.48
C GLY A 48 6.79 -0.87 1.93
N GLY A 49 6.37 -1.90 2.69
CA GLY A 49 5.84 -1.81 4.06
C GLY A 49 4.50 -1.09 4.22
N PHE A 50 3.94 -0.54 3.15
CA PHE A 50 2.82 0.42 3.21
C PHE A 50 1.75 0.19 2.15
N LEU A 51 1.94 -0.78 1.25
CA LEU A 51 0.90 -1.32 0.39
C LEU A 51 0.74 -2.80 0.72
N LEU A 52 -0.41 -3.13 1.30
CA LEU A 52 -0.75 -4.47 1.75
C LEU A 52 -1.89 -5.00 0.88
N LEU A 53 -1.77 -6.22 0.39
CA LEU A 53 -2.77 -6.89 -0.44
C LEU A 53 -3.35 -8.10 0.27
N GLY A 54 -4.66 -8.31 0.11
CA GLY A 54 -5.44 -9.29 0.85
C GLY A 54 -5.54 -8.94 2.35
N ASP A 55 -5.59 -7.66 2.70
CA ASP A 55 -5.81 -7.21 4.09
C ASP A 55 -7.29 -7.26 4.42
N ASP A 56 -7.66 -7.91 5.52
CA ASP A 56 -9.03 -7.94 6.05
C ASP A 56 -9.06 -7.19 7.39
N GLU A 57 -9.61 -5.99 7.41
CA GLU A 57 -9.64 -5.15 8.62
C GLU A 57 -10.30 -5.86 9.80
N ASP A 58 -11.35 -6.63 9.54
CA ASP A 58 -12.26 -7.20 10.53
C ASP A 58 -11.96 -8.67 10.88
N SER A 59 -10.94 -9.27 10.28
CA SER A 59 -10.61 -10.70 10.45
C SER A 59 -9.17 -10.92 10.91
N ASP A 60 -8.90 -11.99 11.66
CA ASP A 60 -7.53 -12.41 11.99
C ASP A 60 -6.88 -13.26 10.90
N GLN A 61 -7.57 -13.44 9.78
CA GLN A 61 -7.09 -14.16 8.61
C GLN A 61 -6.93 -13.18 7.44
N PRO A 62 -6.03 -13.45 6.48
CA PRO A 62 -6.00 -12.71 5.24
C PRO A 62 -7.34 -12.72 4.52
N ALA A 63 -7.65 -11.64 3.81
CA ALA A 63 -8.83 -11.56 2.98
C ALA A 63 -8.78 -12.65 1.91
N ALA A 64 -9.93 -13.27 1.62
CA ALA A 64 -10.05 -14.23 0.52
C ALA A 64 -9.81 -13.58 -0.86
N ASP A 65 -10.03 -12.27 -0.97
CA ASP A 65 -9.77 -11.48 -2.17
C ASP A 65 -8.51 -10.64 -2.01
N ILE A 66 -7.52 -10.89 -2.86
CA ILE A 66 -6.24 -10.16 -2.89
C ILE A 66 -6.41 -8.67 -3.17
N ARG A 67 -7.55 -8.26 -3.77
CA ARG A 67 -7.89 -6.86 -4.06
C ARG A 67 -8.33 -6.08 -2.84
N SER A 68 -8.54 -6.73 -1.70
CA SER A 68 -8.70 -6.04 -0.42
C SER A 68 -7.36 -5.44 -0.01
N CYS A 69 -7.24 -4.12 -0.14
CA CYS A 69 -5.98 -3.43 -0.03
C CYS A 69 -5.96 -2.50 1.19
N ARG A 70 -4.78 -2.38 1.79
CA ARG A 70 -4.47 -1.30 2.73
C ARG A 70 -3.28 -0.51 2.24
N GLN A 71 -3.45 0.80 2.11
CA GLN A 71 -2.39 1.68 1.65
C GLN A 71 -2.38 3.00 2.42
N TYR A 72 -1.18 3.41 2.86
CA TYR A 72 -0.98 4.73 3.44
C TYR A 72 0.48 5.15 3.37
N ASN A 73 0.74 6.42 3.12
CA ASN A 73 2.09 6.98 3.18
C ASN A 73 2.21 7.98 4.32
N TRP A 74 3.34 7.94 5.03
CA TRP A 74 3.65 8.94 6.05
C TRP A 74 3.68 10.33 5.44
N ARG A 75 3.11 11.31 6.16
CA ARG A 75 2.96 12.69 5.68
C ARG A 75 4.26 13.32 5.19
N TRP A 76 5.40 12.93 5.77
CA TRP A 76 6.72 13.46 5.47
C TRP A 76 7.41 12.78 4.29
N HIS A 77 6.92 11.61 3.85
CA HIS A 77 7.46 10.88 2.70
C HIS A 77 6.73 11.20 1.40
N VAL A 78 5.63 11.95 1.49
CA VAL A 78 4.85 12.37 0.34
C VAL A 78 5.47 13.63 -0.25
N PRO A 79 5.84 13.64 -1.55
CA PRO A 79 6.39 14.84 -2.19
C PRO A 79 5.47 16.06 -2.07
N ALA A 80 6.08 17.25 -2.14
CA ALA A 80 5.34 18.51 -2.18
C ALA A 80 4.39 18.54 -3.39
N GLY A 81 3.24 19.21 -3.22
CA GLY A 81 2.21 19.31 -4.26
C GLY A 81 1.20 18.16 -4.28
N TYR A 82 1.21 17.27 -3.29
CA TYR A 82 0.15 16.28 -3.10
C TYR A 82 -1.19 16.94 -2.74
N THR A 83 -2.20 16.69 -3.57
CA THR A 83 -3.58 17.21 -3.40
C THR A 83 -4.60 16.11 -3.14
N GLY A 84 -4.14 14.86 -2.97
CA GLY A 84 -5.00 13.71 -2.71
C GLY A 84 -5.56 13.66 -1.29
N ALA A 85 -6.37 12.62 -1.03
CA ALA A 85 -6.98 12.38 0.26
C ALA A 85 -5.95 12.09 1.36
N ARG A 86 -6.26 12.53 2.57
CA ARG A 86 -5.49 12.21 3.78
C ARG A 86 -6.41 11.66 4.84
N ASP A 87 -5.92 10.71 5.62
CA ASP A 87 -6.65 10.20 6.78
C ASP A 87 -6.62 11.19 7.96
N SER A 88 -7.27 10.83 9.07
CA SER A 88 -7.30 11.66 10.29
C SER A 88 -5.93 11.90 10.93
N ASN A 89 -4.93 11.08 10.59
CA ASN A 89 -3.54 11.23 11.04
C ASN A 89 -2.70 12.08 10.06
N GLY A 90 -3.29 12.54 8.96
CA GLY A 90 -2.63 13.28 7.89
C GLY A 90 -1.82 12.39 6.94
N TRP A 91 -1.95 11.07 7.02
CA TRP A 91 -1.28 10.13 6.12
C TRP A 91 -1.94 10.19 4.75
N ALA A 92 -1.14 10.22 3.69
CA ALA A 92 -1.68 10.22 2.34
C ALA A 92 -2.22 8.83 2.01
N VAL A 93 -3.43 8.78 1.45
CA VAL A 93 -4.11 7.55 1.07
C VAL A 93 -4.34 7.57 -0.44
N LEU A 94 -3.55 6.80 -1.17
CA LEU A 94 -3.55 6.83 -2.64
C LEU A 94 -4.78 6.10 -3.23
N GLY A 95 -5.40 5.20 -2.48
CA GLY A 95 -6.67 4.57 -2.86
C GLY A 95 -7.90 5.41 -2.49
N GLY A 96 -7.74 6.66 -2.07
CA GLY A 96 -8.82 7.52 -1.56
C GLY A 96 -9.15 7.26 -0.07
N SER A 97 -8.92 6.05 0.41
CA SER A 97 -9.04 5.64 1.82
C SER A 97 -7.90 4.70 2.21
N LYS A 98 -7.69 4.55 3.52
CA LYS A 98 -6.65 3.66 4.06
C LYS A 98 -6.88 2.21 3.69
N TYR A 99 -8.13 1.77 3.74
CA TYR A 99 -8.61 0.48 3.24
C TYR A 99 -9.47 0.73 2.02
N PHE A 100 -9.24 -0.01 0.95
CA PHE A 100 -9.99 0.11 -0.28
C PHE A 100 -10.01 -1.23 -1.00
N HIS A 101 -11.00 -1.42 -1.85
CA HIS A 101 -11.05 -2.56 -2.75
C HIS A 101 -10.53 -2.10 -4.12
N ALA A 102 -9.46 -2.71 -4.62
CA ALA A 102 -8.98 -2.43 -5.96
C ALA A 102 -9.92 -3.04 -7.00
N ASP A 103 -10.21 -2.32 -8.07
CA ASP A 103 -10.96 -2.90 -9.20
C ASP A 103 -10.11 -3.95 -9.92
N GLU A 104 -8.82 -3.64 -10.13
CA GLU A 104 -7.85 -4.45 -10.86
C GLU A 104 -6.46 -4.39 -10.22
N ILE A 105 -5.72 -5.49 -10.30
CA ILE A 105 -4.29 -5.58 -9.96
C ILE A 105 -3.60 -6.24 -11.15
N GLU A 106 -2.67 -5.52 -11.76
CA GLU A 106 -1.87 -6.00 -12.89
C GLU A 106 -0.41 -6.19 -12.48
N VAL A 107 0.20 -7.26 -12.97
CA VAL A 107 1.64 -7.54 -12.83
C VAL A 107 2.21 -7.67 -14.24
N LEU A 108 3.12 -6.77 -14.58
CA LEU A 108 3.75 -6.64 -15.90
C LEU A 108 5.19 -7.16 -15.90
#